data_AF-A0A9D0ZQE3-F1
#
_entry.id   AF-A0A9D0ZQE3-F1
#
_cell.length_a   1.000
_cell.length_b   1.000
_cell.length_c   1.000
_cell.angle_alpha   90.00
_cell.angle_beta   90.00
_cell.angle_gamma   90.00
#
_symmetry.space_group_name_H-M   'P 1'
#
loop_
_entity.id
_entity.type
_entity.pdbx_description
1 polymer ?
#
loop_
_entity_poly.entity_id
_entity_poly.type
_entity_poly.pdbx_seq_one_letter_code
_entity_poly.pdbx_strand_id
1 'polypeptide(L)'
;EYEDTPVMTNNKVKNSLNSLEKKINNILEKSNEGEIIKNGIKTVIAGKPNVGKSSLLNRLLGEDRAIVTDVQGTTRDSIEASLVIDNIVLNLIDTAGIRDTSDTVESIGVSKSLSLIDQADLVLFVLNYNEEMTADERMILEKIRDKNHIIIVNKTDLEKKLDTSELDNPIYISIKDDKNIDEIKDRIKELFNLEKIETGDLTYLTSARSKAILRQVLDSVSDVREGIDNYPIDIVEIDLKKIWNLLGDIIGENYSEELLDELFSRFCVGK
;
A
#
# COMPACT_ATOMS: atom_id res chain seq x y z
N GLU A 1 -35.88 -30.71 -20.80
CA GLU A 1 -34.86 -30.26 -21.77
C GLU A 1 -34.75 -28.73 -21.91
N TYR A 2 -35.75 -27.92 -21.55
CA TYR A 2 -35.64 -26.45 -21.69
C TYR A 2 -35.17 -25.70 -20.42
N GLU A 3 -35.14 -26.34 -19.25
CA GLU A 3 -34.68 -25.72 -17.99
C GLU A 3 -33.16 -25.68 -17.81
N ASP A 4 -32.39 -26.49 -18.57
CA ASP A 4 -30.93 -26.57 -18.43
C ASP A 4 -30.19 -25.41 -19.14
N THR A 5 -30.82 -24.79 -20.15
CA THR A 5 -30.19 -23.75 -20.98
C THR A 5 -29.97 -22.42 -20.23
N PRO A 6 -30.94 -21.90 -19.46
CA PRO A 6 -30.75 -20.69 -18.64
C PRO A 6 -29.70 -20.89 -17.53
N VAL A 7 -29.72 -22.05 -16.86
CA VAL A 7 -28.78 -22.38 -15.78
C VAL A 7 -27.34 -22.48 -16.30
N MET A 8 -27.13 -23.09 -17.46
CA MET A 8 -25.82 -23.16 -18.10
C MET A 8 -25.32 -21.78 -18.56
N THR A 9 -26.23 -20.88 -18.94
CA THR A 9 -25.93 -19.49 -19.34
C THR A 9 -25.51 -18.64 -18.13
N ASN A 10 -26.26 -18.72 -17.02
CA ASN A 10 -25.95 -18.00 -15.79
C ASN A 10 -24.58 -18.40 -15.21
N ASN A 11 -24.24 -19.69 -15.25
CA ASN A 11 -22.94 -20.18 -14.78
C ASN A 11 -21.76 -19.64 -15.63
N LYS A 12 -21.95 -19.48 -16.95
CA LYS A 12 -20.92 -18.87 -17.82
C LYS A 12 -20.70 -17.40 -17.51
N VAL A 13 -21.78 -16.65 -17.26
CA VAL A 13 -21.71 -15.24 -16.87
C VAL A 13 -20.98 -15.10 -15.54
N LYS A 14 -21.37 -15.86 -14.50
CA LYS A 14 -20.69 -15.87 -13.18
C LYS A 14 -19.19 -16.15 -13.30
N ASN A 15 -18.80 -17.14 -14.09
CA ASN A 15 -17.38 -17.46 -14.29
C ASN A 15 -16.60 -16.33 -14.98
N SER A 16 -17.24 -15.67 -15.96
CA SER A 16 -16.63 -14.53 -16.67
C SER A 16 -16.46 -13.33 -15.74
N LEU A 17 -17.47 -13.04 -14.91
CA LEU A 17 -17.42 -11.98 -13.90
C LEU A 17 -16.34 -12.25 -12.84
N ASN A 18 -16.22 -13.49 -12.36
CA ASN A 18 -15.14 -13.88 -11.44
C ASN A 18 -13.75 -13.66 -12.06
N SER A 19 -13.59 -13.94 -13.36
CA SER A 19 -12.32 -13.69 -14.05
C SER A 19 -12.06 -12.19 -14.23
N LEU A 20 -13.09 -11.41 -14.52
CA LEU A 20 -13.00 -9.95 -14.66
C LEU A 20 -12.61 -9.30 -13.32
N GLU A 21 -13.32 -9.65 -12.24
CA GLU A 21 -13.08 -9.17 -10.89
C GLU A 21 -11.64 -9.43 -10.45
N LYS A 22 -11.13 -10.65 -10.65
CA LYS A 22 -9.73 -10.99 -10.36
C LYS A 22 -8.74 -10.12 -11.12
N LYS A 23 -8.98 -9.86 -12.41
CA LYS A 23 -8.11 -9.01 -13.24
C LYS A 23 -8.15 -7.55 -12.75
N ILE A 24 -9.33 -7.03 -12.45
CA ILE A 24 -9.50 -5.65 -11.97
C ILE A 24 -8.82 -5.46 -10.61
N ASN A 25 -9.03 -6.37 -9.66
CA ASN A 25 -8.39 -6.29 -8.34
C ASN A 25 -6.87 -6.33 -8.46
N ASN A 26 -6.31 -7.22 -9.29
CA ASN A 26 -4.87 -7.25 -9.55
C ASN A 26 -4.34 -5.95 -10.21
N ILE A 27 -5.13 -5.27 -11.07
CA ILE A 27 -4.75 -3.96 -11.63
C ILE A 27 -4.77 -2.88 -10.53
N LEU A 28 -5.81 -2.86 -9.69
CA LEU A 28 -5.97 -1.88 -8.62
C LEU A 28 -4.87 -2.02 -7.54
N GLU A 29 -4.54 -3.25 -7.15
CA GLU A 29 -3.45 -3.53 -6.20
C GLU A 29 -2.11 -3.03 -6.74
N LYS A 30 -1.72 -3.47 -7.94
CA LYS A 30 -0.47 -3.03 -8.59
C LYS A 30 -0.41 -1.52 -8.81
N SER A 31 -1.53 -0.90 -9.14
CA SER A 31 -1.57 0.55 -9.36
C SER A 31 -1.52 1.35 -8.05
N ASN A 32 -1.88 0.77 -6.91
CA ASN A 32 -1.67 1.39 -5.60
C ASN A 32 -0.21 1.27 -5.16
N GLU A 33 0.40 0.09 -5.35
CA GLU A 33 1.84 -0.12 -5.11
C GLU A 33 2.69 0.87 -5.92
N GLY A 34 2.41 1.03 -7.22
CA GLY A 34 3.10 2.00 -8.06
C GLY A 34 2.87 3.47 -7.69
N GLU A 35 1.68 3.81 -7.15
CA GLU A 35 1.37 5.17 -6.71
C GLU A 35 2.15 5.54 -5.44
N ILE A 36 2.24 4.61 -4.48
CA ILE A 36 3.04 4.77 -3.25
C ILE A 36 4.51 5.03 -3.60
N ILE A 37 5.07 4.30 -4.56
CA ILE A 37 6.46 4.49 -5.00
C ILE A 37 6.64 5.83 -5.71
N LYS A 38 5.70 6.21 -6.60
CA LYS A 38 5.77 7.47 -7.34
C LYS A 38 5.68 8.69 -6.41
N ASN A 39 4.78 8.66 -5.44
CA ASN A 39 4.57 9.78 -4.52
C ASN A 39 5.54 9.74 -3.32
N GLY A 40 6.22 8.62 -3.12
CA GLY A 40 7.05 8.34 -1.97
C GLY A 40 6.25 7.78 -0.80
N ILE A 41 6.90 6.89 -0.04
CA ILE A 41 6.32 6.10 1.05
C ILE A 41 6.22 6.98 2.30
N LYS A 42 5.00 7.28 2.78
CA LYS A 42 4.82 8.00 4.05
C LYS A 42 5.33 7.13 5.20
N THR A 43 6.41 7.55 5.83
CA THR A 43 7.15 6.74 6.80
C THR A 43 7.16 7.40 8.18
N VAL A 44 6.86 6.63 9.22
CA VAL A 44 6.97 7.06 10.63
C VAL A 44 8.10 6.29 11.30
N ILE A 45 8.96 6.99 12.05
CA ILE A 45 9.90 6.36 12.97
C ILE A 45 9.32 6.43 14.39
N ALA A 46 8.81 5.31 14.88
CA ALA A 46 8.20 5.19 16.20
C ALA A 46 9.16 4.58 17.21
N GLY A 47 9.02 4.94 18.48
CA GLY A 47 9.84 4.41 19.58
C GLY A 47 10.00 5.42 20.69
N LYS A 48 10.38 4.96 21.88
CA LYS A 48 10.60 5.83 23.05
C LYS A 48 11.68 6.90 22.84
N PRO A 49 11.73 7.94 23.68
CA PRO A 49 12.91 8.81 23.78
C PRO A 49 14.20 7.99 23.92
N ASN A 50 15.30 8.47 23.35
CA ASN A 50 16.65 7.88 23.48
C ASN A 50 16.86 6.44 22.93
N VAL A 51 15.91 5.82 22.23
CA VAL A 51 16.12 4.50 21.58
C VAL A 51 17.04 4.57 20.35
N GLY A 52 17.37 5.77 19.87
CA GLY A 52 18.26 5.99 18.72
C GLY A 52 17.55 6.35 17.41
N LYS A 53 16.32 6.87 17.45
CA LYS A 53 15.56 7.30 16.25
C LYS A 53 16.30 8.34 15.41
N SER A 54 16.79 9.41 16.03
CA SER A 54 17.49 10.50 15.33
C SER A 54 18.86 10.03 14.82
N SER A 55 19.56 9.19 15.59
CA SER A 55 20.80 8.55 15.13
C SER A 55 20.55 7.64 13.94
N LEU A 56 19.45 6.86 13.94
CA LEU A 56 19.06 6.01 12.82
C LEU A 56 18.81 6.86 11.58
N LEU A 57 18.04 7.94 11.72
CA LEU A 57 17.79 8.80 10.58
C LEU A 57 19.08 9.41 10.05
N ASN A 58 19.92 9.97 10.91
CA ASN A 58 21.15 10.61 10.47
C ASN A 58 22.09 9.63 9.76
N ARG A 59 22.12 8.35 10.18
CA ARG A 59 22.84 7.31 9.43
C ARG A 59 22.22 7.05 8.07
N LEU A 60 20.90 6.86 8.00
CA LEU A 60 20.19 6.66 6.73
C LEU A 60 20.33 7.87 5.77
N LEU A 61 20.33 9.10 6.29
CA LEU A 61 20.55 10.33 5.50
C LEU A 61 22.01 10.53 5.08
N GLY A 62 22.97 9.97 5.82
CA GLY A 62 24.40 10.16 5.60
C GLY A 62 25.00 9.22 4.55
N GLU A 63 24.40 8.07 4.32
CA GLU A 63 24.82 7.12 3.27
C GLU A 63 24.16 7.39 1.92
N ASP A 64 22.95 7.94 1.94
CA ASP A 64 22.16 8.21 0.75
C ASP A 64 22.13 9.70 0.40
N ARG A 65 21.74 10.03 -0.85
CA ARG A 65 21.52 11.43 -1.26
C ARG A 65 20.28 11.97 -0.56
N ALA A 66 20.43 12.43 0.68
CA ALA A 66 19.43 13.21 1.36
C ALA A 66 19.17 14.52 0.58
N ILE A 67 18.10 14.55 -0.21
CA ILE A 67 17.56 15.80 -0.73
C ILE A 67 16.70 16.37 0.38
N VAL A 68 17.32 17.20 1.23
CA VAL A 68 16.58 18.00 2.22
C VAL A 68 15.90 19.14 1.45
N THR A 69 14.66 18.92 1.01
CA THR A 69 13.81 20.02 0.53
C THR A 69 12.98 20.53 1.69
N ASP A 70 13.37 21.69 2.25
CA ASP A 70 12.46 22.49 3.06
C ASP A 70 11.36 23.03 2.13
N VAL A 71 10.24 22.30 2.02
CA VAL A 71 9.06 22.84 1.33
C VAL A 71 8.39 23.84 2.28
N GLN A 72 8.93 25.06 2.33
CA GLN A 72 8.24 26.19 2.95
C GLN A 72 6.89 26.37 2.25
N GLY A 73 5.79 26.12 2.97
CA GLY A 73 4.47 26.64 2.59
C GLY A 73 3.38 25.65 2.19
N THR A 74 3.44 24.35 2.53
CA THR A 74 2.32 23.44 2.25
C THR A 74 1.65 22.90 3.50
N THR A 75 0.50 23.46 3.85
CA THR A 75 -0.47 22.85 4.75
C THR A 75 -1.26 21.77 4.01
N ARG A 76 -1.01 20.49 4.33
CA ARG A 76 -2.09 19.51 4.60
C ARG A 76 -1.60 18.24 5.28
N ASP A 77 -0.37 17.80 5.00
CA ASP A 77 0.34 16.74 5.74
C ASP A 77 1.77 17.22 6.03
N SER A 78 2.21 17.20 7.29
CA SER A 78 3.52 17.69 7.72
C SER A 78 4.64 16.69 7.36
N ILE A 79 5.16 16.79 6.14
CA ILE A 79 6.39 16.10 5.70
C ILE A 79 7.60 16.90 6.22
N GLU A 80 8.46 16.27 7.01
CA GLU A 80 9.61 16.94 7.66
C GLU A 80 10.96 16.69 6.98
N ALA A 81 11.08 15.56 6.29
CA ALA A 81 12.26 15.17 5.53
C ALA A 81 11.90 14.08 4.52
N SER A 82 12.68 14.01 3.44
CA SER A 82 12.63 12.89 2.49
C SER A 82 14.02 12.27 2.38
N LEU A 83 14.07 10.95 2.37
CA LEU A 83 15.29 10.18 2.15
C LEU A 83 15.10 9.31 0.91
N VAL A 84 16.17 9.12 0.15
CA VAL A 84 16.15 8.32 -1.07
C VAL A 84 17.00 7.09 -0.85
N ILE A 85 16.39 5.93 -0.59
CA ILE A 85 17.11 4.65 -0.54
C ILE A 85 17.03 4.04 -1.94
N ASP A 86 18.16 3.99 -2.63
CA ASP A 86 18.28 3.66 -4.05
C ASP A 86 17.38 4.53 -4.96
N ASN A 87 16.16 4.07 -5.28
CA ASN A 87 15.16 4.77 -6.10
C ASN A 87 13.84 5.03 -5.36
N ILE A 88 13.81 4.77 -4.04
CA ILE A 88 12.61 4.87 -3.21
C ILE A 88 12.68 6.15 -2.43
N VAL A 89 11.66 6.98 -2.55
CA VAL A 89 11.50 8.15 -1.68
C VAL A 89 10.75 7.71 -0.43
N LEU A 90 11.35 7.79 0.76
CA LEU A 90 10.58 7.75 2.01
C LEU A 90 10.33 9.18 2.47
N ASN A 91 9.05 9.53 2.62
CA ASN A 91 8.59 10.82 3.13
C ASN A 91 8.33 10.69 4.63
N LEU A 92 9.19 11.26 5.45
CA LEU A 92 9.06 11.20 6.90
C LEU A 92 7.98 12.16 7.38
N ILE A 93 6.97 11.63 8.09
CA ILE A 93 5.85 12.41 8.60
C ILE A 93 5.98 12.67 10.10
N ASP A 94 5.89 13.97 10.47
CA ASP A 94 5.90 14.56 11.83
C ASP A 94 6.76 13.80 12.85
N THR A 95 8.05 13.89 12.64
CA THR A 95 9.11 13.38 13.50
C THR A 95 9.70 14.51 14.34
N ALA A 96 8.90 15.18 15.16
CA ALA A 96 9.36 16.25 16.05
C ALA A 96 10.53 15.87 17.00
N GLY A 97 11.00 14.61 17.01
CA GLY A 97 12.23 14.15 17.68
C GLY A 97 13.40 13.79 16.76
N ILE A 98 13.37 14.15 15.48
CA ILE A 98 14.40 13.80 14.50
C ILE A 98 15.32 14.97 14.16
N ARG A 99 14.81 16.21 14.14
CA ARG A 99 15.67 17.40 13.97
C ARG A 99 16.29 17.77 15.32
N ASP A 100 17.61 17.99 15.31
CA ASP A 100 18.47 18.29 16.46
C ASP A 100 18.22 19.71 17.00
N THR A 101 16.98 20.03 17.39
CA THR A 101 16.69 21.28 18.10
C THR A 101 16.76 21.00 19.59
N SER A 102 17.74 21.60 20.22
CA SER A 102 18.05 21.63 21.65
C SER A 102 16.96 22.27 22.53
N ASP A 103 15.67 22.10 22.21
CA ASP A 103 14.55 22.74 22.88
C ASP A 103 13.44 21.72 23.22
N THR A 104 13.42 21.30 24.49
CA THR A 104 12.24 21.12 25.35
C THR A 104 10.89 20.71 24.74
N VAL A 105 10.81 19.69 23.87
CA VAL A 105 9.52 19.04 23.54
C VAL A 105 9.68 17.52 23.35
N GLU A 106 10.36 16.84 24.29
CA GLU A 106 10.33 15.37 24.36
C GLU A 106 9.09 14.89 25.14
N SER A 107 7.93 14.95 24.48
CA SER A 107 6.78 14.09 24.80
C SER A 107 5.78 14.14 23.65
N ILE A 108 6.13 13.50 22.52
CA ILE A 108 5.09 13.03 21.61
C ILE A 108 4.33 11.96 22.40
N GLY A 109 3.21 12.36 23.01
CA GLY A 109 2.38 11.44 23.77
C GLY A 109 1.98 10.25 22.90
N VAL A 110 1.74 9.10 23.54
CA VAL A 110 1.31 7.84 22.88
C VAL A 110 0.21 8.10 21.85
N SER A 111 -0.77 8.95 22.16
CA SER A 111 -1.87 9.33 21.26
C SER A 111 -1.42 9.99 19.96
N LYS A 112 -0.39 10.85 19.98
CA LYS A 112 0.13 11.50 18.76
C LYS A 112 0.88 10.48 17.91
N SER A 113 1.70 9.61 18.51
CA SER A 113 2.36 8.50 17.81
C SER A 113 1.36 7.55 17.14
N LEU A 114 0.28 7.18 17.85
CA LEU A 114 -0.78 6.34 17.30
C LEU A 114 -1.47 7.00 16.10
N SER A 115 -1.74 8.31 16.17
CA SER A 115 -2.36 9.06 15.07
C SER A 115 -1.46 9.17 13.83
N LEU A 116 -0.14 9.25 14.00
CA LEU A 116 0.81 9.28 12.90
C LEU A 116 0.98 7.90 12.27
N ILE A 117 1.02 6.85 13.10
CA ILE A 117 0.99 5.46 12.64
C ILE A 117 -0.25 5.21 11.77
N ASP A 118 -1.39 5.84 12.06
CA ASP A 118 -2.62 5.77 11.25
C ASP A 118 -2.53 6.37 9.86
N GLN A 119 -1.57 7.26 9.62
CA GLN A 119 -1.39 7.93 8.34
C GLN A 119 -0.18 7.40 7.55
N ALA A 120 0.61 6.50 8.14
CA ALA A 120 1.85 5.99 7.57
C ALA A 120 1.60 4.79 6.64
N ASP A 121 2.30 4.80 5.51
CA ASP A 121 2.44 3.65 4.61
C ASP A 121 3.50 2.65 5.13
N LEU A 122 4.43 3.11 5.97
CA LEU A 122 5.48 2.31 6.61
C LEU A 122 5.76 2.81 8.04
N VAL A 123 5.87 1.89 8.99
CA VAL A 123 6.32 2.18 10.36
C VAL A 123 7.68 1.53 10.65
N LEU A 124 8.69 2.34 10.92
CA LEU A 124 9.97 1.88 11.47
C LEU A 124 9.88 1.95 13.00
N PHE A 125 9.66 0.82 13.66
CA PHE A 125 9.50 0.77 15.11
C PHE A 125 10.81 0.40 15.80
N VAL A 126 11.42 1.36 16.50
CA VAL A 126 12.73 1.23 17.12
C VAL A 126 12.60 0.93 18.61
N LEU A 127 13.17 -0.19 19.03
CA LEU A 127 13.30 -0.66 20.41
C LEU A 127 14.77 -0.63 20.87
N ASN A 128 14.98 -0.52 22.18
CA ASN A 128 16.31 -0.58 22.78
C ASN A 128 16.61 -1.99 23.32
N TYR A 129 17.68 -2.62 22.82
CA TYR A 129 18.11 -3.97 23.22
C TYR A 129 18.42 -4.11 24.72
N ASN A 130 18.85 -3.01 25.36
CA ASN A 130 19.26 -2.97 26.77
C ASN A 130 18.15 -2.58 27.74
N GLU A 131 16.91 -2.46 27.27
CA GLU A 131 15.76 -2.10 28.11
C GLU A 131 14.63 -3.11 27.95
N GLU A 132 13.83 -3.27 29.00
CA GLU A 132 12.59 -4.03 28.91
C GLU A 132 11.52 -3.24 28.13
N MET A 133 10.71 -3.97 27.38
CA MET A 133 9.61 -3.38 26.63
C MET A 133 8.54 -2.83 27.59
N THR A 134 8.12 -1.57 27.40
CA THR A 134 7.05 -0.99 28.24
C THR A 134 5.65 -1.27 27.71
N ALA A 135 4.64 -0.92 28.50
CA ALA A 135 3.23 -0.98 28.09
C ALA A 135 2.97 -0.16 26.81
N ASP A 136 3.50 1.06 26.72
CA ASP A 136 3.31 1.93 25.54
C ASP A 136 3.91 1.32 24.27
N GLU A 137 5.08 0.69 24.37
CA GLU A 137 5.71 -0.02 23.25
C GLU A 137 4.91 -1.24 22.83
N ARG A 138 4.35 -2.00 23.78
CA ARG A 138 3.41 -3.10 23.47
C ARG A 138 2.15 -2.59 22.77
N MET A 139 1.61 -1.43 23.18
CA MET A 139 0.47 -0.83 22.49
C MET A 139 0.81 -0.45 21.05
N ILE A 140 2.00 0.10 20.80
CA ILE A 140 2.49 0.39 19.45
C ILE A 140 2.65 -0.91 18.66
N LEU A 141 3.26 -1.93 19.25
CA LEU A 141 3.46 -3.24 18.62
C LEU A 141 2.14 -3.88 18.16
N GLU A 142 1.10 -3.84 19.01
CA GLU A 142 -0.23 -4.30 18.64
C GLU A 142 -0.86 -3.45 17.52
N LYS A 143 -0.68 -2.13 17.56
CA LYS A 143 -1.24 -1.19 16.57
C LYS A 143 -0.64 -1.36 15.18
N ILE A 144 0.63 -1.76 15.09
CA ILE A 144 1.35 -1.90 13.80
C ILE A 144 1.22 -3.29 13.18
N ARG A 145 0.67 -4.29 13.89
CA ARG A 145 0.63 -5.69 13.43
C ARG A 145 0.00 -5.86 12.04
N ASP A 146 -1.09 -5.15 11.78
CA ASP A 146 -1.81 -5.21 10.49
C ASP A 146 -1.34 -4.15 9.48
N LYS A 147 -0.16 -3.56 9.70
CA LYS A 147 0.43 -2.54 8.84
C LYS A 147 1.77 -2.99 8.31
N ASN A 148 2.21 -2.33 7.25
CA ASN A 148 3.58 -2.38 6.79
C ASN A 148 4.50 -1.79 7.87
N HIS A 149 5.29 -2.65 8.51
CA HIS A 149 6.19 -2.23 9.59
C HIS A 149 7.49 -3.02 9.58
N ILE A 150 8.52 -2.41 10.16
CA ILE A 150 9.82 -3.03 10.40
C ILE A 150 10.16 -2.79 11.87
N ILE A 151 10.35 -3.87 12.61
CA ILE A 151 10.81 -3.82 14.01
C ILE A 151 12.33 -3.77 14.00
N ILE A 152 12.89 -2.74 14.62
CA ILE A 152 14.32 -2.47 14.68
C ILE A 152 14.75 -2.52 16.15
N VAL A 153 15.61 -3.45 16.51
CA VAL A 153 16.17 -3.58 17.84
C VAL A 153 17.59 -2.99 17.83
N ASN A 154 17.71 -1.77 18.33
CA ASN A 154 18.96 -1.00 18.34
C ASN A 154 19.75 -1.19 19.65
N LYS A 155 21.03 -0.79 19.64
CA LYS A 155 22.00 -0.85 20.74
C LYS A 155 22.39 -2.28 21.11
N THR A 156 22.56 -3.14 20.11
CA THR A 156 23.03 -4.53 20.31
C THR A 156 24.47 -4.63 20.81
N ASP A 157 25.20 -3.50 20.87
CA ASP A 157 26.48 -3.36 21.56
C ASP A 157 26.36 -3.42 23.10
N LEU A 158 25.14 -3.36 23.64
CA LEU A 158 24.85 -3.44 25.07
C LEU A 158 24.29 -4.83 25.48
N GLU A 159 24.18 -5.07 26.78
CA GLU A 159 23.62 -6.31 27.33
C GLU A 159 22.13 -6.46 26.97
N LYS A 160 21.69 -7.68 26.65
CA LYS A 160 20.28 -7.97 26.33
C LYS A 160 19.41 -7.88 27.59
N LYS A 161 18.40 -7.00 27.56
CA LYS A 161 17.28 -7.00 28.53
C LYS A 161 15.91 -7.07 27.86
N LEU A 162 15.83 -6.77 26.57
CA LEU A 162 14.61 -6.87 25.79
C LEU A 162 14.22 -8.34 25.60
N ASP A 163 13.00 -8.70 25.99
CA ASP A 163 12.38 -9.93 25.53
C ASP A 163 11.91 -9.74 24.07
N THR A 164 12.33 -10.65 23.20
CA THR A 164 12.10 -10.60 21.76
C THR A 164 11.15 -11.69 21.29
N SER A 165 10.59 -12.49 22.21
CA SER A 165 9.70 -13.62 21.90
C SER A 165 8.41 -13.20 21.19
N GLU A 166 7.93 -11.99 21.47
CA GLU A 166 6.72 -11.40 20.88
C GLU A 166 6.98 -10.63 19.58
N LEU A 167 8.24 -10.48 19.16
CA LEU A 167 8.61 -9.68 17.99
C LEU A 167 8.65 -10.55 16.74
N ASP A 168 7.90 -10.17 15.71
CA ASP A 168 7.95 -10.83 14.42
C ASP A 168 9.13 -10.29 13.58
N ASN A 169 10.07 -11.19 13.25
CA ASN A 169 11.19 -10.94 12.35
C ASN A 169 11.94 -9.59 12.56
N PRO A 170 12.41 -9.28 13.78
CA PRO A 170 13.09 -8.02 14.09
C PRO A 170 14.49 -7.95 13.47
N ILE A 171 14.90 -6.75 13.07
CA ILE A 171 16.26 -6.46 12.61
C ILE A 171 17.09 -5.99 13.81
N TYR A 172 18.20 -6.67 14.08
CA TYR A 172 19.11 -6.34 15.18
C TYR A 172 20.26 -5.48 14.68
N ILE A 173 20.38 -4.25 15.21
CA ILE A 173 21.36 -3.27 14.76
C ILE A 173 22.17 -2.67 15.91
N SER A 174 23.37 -2.18 15.59
CA SER A 174 24.04 -1.18 16.42
C SER A 174 24.44 -0.01 15.54
N ILE A 175 23.73 1.11 15.71
CA ILE A 175 24.01 2.37 15.00
C ILE A 175 25.40 2.90 15.39
N LYS A 176 25.82 2.68 16.65
CA LYS A 176 27.11 3.11 17.17
C LYS A 176 28.27 2.37 16.51
N ASP A 177 28.12 1.06 16.31
CA ASP A 177 29.13 0.19 15.70
C ASP A 177 28.96 0.06 14.17
N ASP A 178 27.97 0.73 13.58
CA ASP A 178 27.62 0.65 12.16
C ASP A 178 27.32 -0.78 11.67
N LYS A 179 26.56 -1.53 12.47
CA LYS A 179 26.23 -2.94 12.20
C LYS A 179 24.79 -3.09 11.73
N ASN A 180 24.64 -3.83 10.63
CA ASN A 180 23.36 -4.33 10.09
C ASN A 180 22.36 -3.22 9.70
N ILE A 181 22.83 -1.99 9.44
CA ILE A 181 21.97 -0.89 9.01
C ILE A 181 21.40 -1.14 7.61
N ASP A 182 22.19 -1.75 6.72
CA ASP A 182 21.76 -2.10 5.36
C ASP A 182 20.60 -3.12 5.33
N GLU A 183 20.46 -3.97 6.35
CA GLU A 183 19.32 -4.91 6.44
C GLU A 183 17.97 -4.18 6.48
N ILE A 184 17.95 -2.94 7.01
CA ILE A 184 16.74 -2.10 7.00
C ILE A 184 16.38 -1.72 5.57
N LYS A 185 17.37 -1.35 4.76
CA LYS A 185 17.16 -0.99 3.34
C LYS A 185 16.63 -2.18 2.57
N ASP A 186 17.23 -3.35 2.75
CA ASP A 186 16.82 -4.58 2.09
C ASP A 186 15.39 -5.00 2.49
N ARG A 187 15.05 -4.91 3.78
CA ARG A 187 13.68 -5.20 4.23
C ARG A 187 12.65 -4.23 3.67
N ILE A 188 12.99 -2.94 3.51
CA ILE A 188 12.11 -1.97 2.85
C ILE A 188 11.87 -2.39 1.39
N LYS A 189 12.89 -2.87 0.68
CA LYS A 189 12.73 -3.33 -0.71
C LYS A 189 11.84 -4.54 -0.84
N GLU A 190 12.02 -5.53 0.04
CA GLU A 190 11.21 -6.74 0.10
C GLU A 190 9.74 -6.39 0.37
N LEU A 191 9.49 -5.52 1.36
CA LEU A 191 8.15 -5.18 1.81
C LEU A 191 7.33 -4.48 0.71
N PHE A 192 7.97 -3.64 -0.09
CA PHE A 192 7.32 -2.94 -1.21
C PHE A 192 7.52 -3.64 -2.58
N ASN A 193 7.95 -4.92 -2.59
CA ASN A 193 8.08 -5.77 -3.78
C ASN A 193 8.84 -5.10 -4.95
N LEU A 194 9.84 -4.28 -4.67
CA LEU A 194 10.41 -3.37 -5.66
C LEU A 194 11.14 -4.06 -6.81
N GLU A 195 11.69 -5.26 -6.56
CA GLU A 195 12.34 -6.07 -7.59
C GLU A 195 11.37 -6.52 -8.70
N LYS A 196 10.07 -6.66 -8.38
CA LYS A 196 9.03 -7.00 -9.38
C LYS A 196 8.61 -5.81 -10.23
N ILE A 197 8.92 -4.60 -9.77
CA ILE A 197 8.51 -3.34 -10.41
C ILE A 197 9.61 -2.87 -11.38
N GLU A 198 10.88 -3.09 -11.06
CA GLU A 198 11.99 -2.84 -12.01
C GLU A 198 11.88 -3.69 -13.29
N THR A 199 11.24 -4.86 -13.22
CA THR A 199 11.01 -5.75 -14.36
C THR A 199 9.64 -5.56 -15.02
N GLY A 200 8.75 -4.80 -14.39
CA GLY A 200 7.38 -4.56 -14.83
C GLY A 200 7.19 -3.13 -15.33
N ASP A 201 7.26 -2.96 -16.64
CA ASP A 201 6.85 -1.80 -17.43
C ASP A 201 5.94 -0.82 -16.64
N LEU A 202 6.46 0.39 -16.31
CA LEU A 202 5.81 1.48 -15.54
C LEU A 202 4.42 1.92 -16.08
N THR A 203 3.97 1.34 -17.19
CA THR A 203 2.61 1.38 -17.74
C THR A 203 1.49 0.90 -16.79
N TYR A 204 1.80 0.29 -15.64
CA TYR A 204 0.78 -0.11 -14.65
C TYR A 204 0.18 1.04 -13.82
N LEU A 205 0.70 2.27 -13.96
CA LEU A 205 0.12 3.44 -13.31
C LEU A 205 -1.22 3.82 -13.97
N THR A 206 -2.28 3.20 -13.45
CA THR A 206 -3.65 3.48 -13.85
C THR A 206 -4.06 4.85 -13.29
N SER A 207 -4.56 5.74 -14.15
CA SER A 207 -4.96 7.09 -13.73
C SER A 207 -6.02 7.07 -12.60
N ALA A 208 -6.07 8.10 -11.76
CA ALA A 208 -7.09 8.20 -10.70
C ALA A 208 -8.52 8.07 -11.24
N ARG A 209 -8.77 8.61 -12.45
CA ARG A 209 -10.03 8.44 -13.19
C ARG A 209 -10.28 6.96 -13.50
N SER A 210 -9.32 6.28 -14.13
CA SER A 210 -9.45 4.88 -14.52
C SER A 210 -9.65 3.98 -13.29
N LYS A 211 -8.98 4.24 -12.16
CA LYS A 211 -9.24 3.54 -10.89
C LYS A 211 -10.67 3.73 -10.40
N ALA A 212 -11.20 4.96 -10.46
CA ALA A 212 -12.57 5.25 -10.06
C ALA A 212 -13.60 4.53 -10.95
N ILE A 213 -13.34 4.42 -12.25
CA ILE A 213 -14.19 3.65 -13.18
C ILE A 213 -14.11 2.14 -12.87
N LEU A 214 -12.91 1.61 -12.65
CA LEU A 214 -12.73 0.19 -12.28
C LEU A 214 -13.47 -0.18 -10.98
N ARG A 215 -13.53 0.72 -9.99
CA ARG A 215 -14.34 0.52 -8.78
C ARG A 215 -15.84 0.47 -9.10
N GLN A 216 -16.34 1.36 -9.95
CA GLN A 216 -17.74 1.31 -10.40
C GLN A 216 -18.07 0.03 -11.19
N VAL A 217 -17.09 -0.51 -11.93
CA VAL A 217 -17.22 -1.83 -12.56
C VAL A 217 -17.37 -2.92 -11.51
N LEU A 218 -16.55 -2.93 -10.45
CA LEU A 218 -16.67 -3.90 -9.36
C LEU A 218 -18.03 -3.82 -8.65
N ASP A 219 -18.54 -2.61 -8.40
CA ASP A 219 -19.88 -2.42 -7.83
C ASP A 219 -20.95 -3.06 -8.73
N SER A 220 -20.88 -2.80 -10.03
CA SER A 220 -21.83 -3.35 -11.01
C SER A 220 -21.68 -4.87 -11.18
N VAL A 221 -20.46 -5.41 -11.03
CA VAL A 221 -20.22 -6.87 -11.00
C VAL A 221 -20.90 -7.50 -9.78
N SER A 222 -20.87 -6.83 -8.63
CA SER A 222 -21.57 -7.27 -7.42
C SER A 222 -23.08 -7.32 -7.63
N ASP A 223 -23.65 -6.24 -8.20
CA ASP A 223 -25.08 -6.14 -8.51
C ASP A 223 -25.54 -7.31 -9.41
N VAL A 224 -24.77 -7.61 -10.47
CA VAL A 224 -25.06 -8.75 -11.36
C VAL A 224 -25.02 -10.08 -10.61
N ARG A 225 -24.04 -10.28 -9.72
CA ARG A 225 -23.91 -11.55 -8.97
C ARG A 225 -25.07 -11.79 -8.01
N GLU A 226 -25.57 -10.74 -7.37
CA GLU A 226 -26.77 -10.82 -6.50
C GLU A 226 -28.05 -11.05 -7.32
N GLY A 227 -28.10 -10.43 -8.51
CA GLY A 227 -29.27 -10.43 -9.35
C GLY A 227 -29.46 -11.65 -10.26
N ILE A 228 -28.38 -12.30 -10.69
CA ILE A 228 -28.42 -13.29 -11.79
C ILE A 228 -29.24 -14.55 -11.48
N ASP A 229 -29.42 -14.90 -10.20
CA ASP A 229 -30.25 -16.03 -9.79
C ASP A 229 -31.71 -15.65 -9.49
N ASN A 230 -31.97 -14.35 -9.31
CA ASN A 230 -33.23 -13.84 -8.74
C ASN A 230 -34.01 -12.94 -9.72
N TYR A 231 -33.37 -12.42 -10.76
CA TYR A 231 -33.97 -11.53 -11.73
C TYR A 231 -34.04 -12.13 -13.14
N PRO A 232 -35.02 -11.71 -13.95
CA PRO A 232 -35.02 -12.00 -15.38
C PRO A 232 -33.73 -11.54 -16.06
N ILE A 233 -33.29 -12.28 -17.08
CA ILE A 233 -32.05 -12.03 -17.81
C ILE A 233 -31.99 -10.61 -18.39
N ASP A 234 -33.14 -10.03 -18.78
CA ASP A 234 -33.23 -8.67 -19.32
C ASP A 234 -32.78 -7.60 -18.32
N ILE A 235 -33.01 -7.82 -17.02
CA ILE A 235 -32.55 -6.92 -15.96
C ILE A 235 -31.04 -7.05 -15.79
N VAL A 236 -30.54 -8.30 -15.80
CA VAL A 236 -29.11 -8.62 -15.71
C VAL A 236 -28.33 -8.03 -16.89
N GLU A 237 -28.94 -8.01 -18.09
CA GLU A 237 -28.33 -7.45 -19.31
C GLU A 237 -28.02 -5.95 -19.17
N ILE A 238 -28.85 -5.18 -18.46
CA ILE A 238 -28.65 -3.74 -18.25
C ILE A 238 -27.33 -3.50 -17.51
N ASP A 239 -27.08 -4.25 -16.45
CA ASP A 239 -25.86 -4.12 -15.64
C ASP A 239 -24.62 -4.65 -16.39
N LEU A 240 -24.77 -5.70 -17.20
CA LEU A 240 -23.68 -6.16 -18.09
C LEU A 240 -23.30 -5.10 -19.13
N LYS A 241 -24.28 -4.41 -19.73
CA LYS A 241 -24.02 -3.28 -20.65
C LYS A 241 -23.36 -2.11 -19.93
N LYS A 242 -23.75 -1.82 -18.69
CA LYS A 242 -23.11 -0.81 -17.85
C LYS A 242 -21.64 -1.14 -17.60
N ILE A 243 -21.32 -2.38 -17.22
CA ILE A 243 -19.94 -2.86 -17.05
C ILE A 243 -19.13 -2.64 -18.34
N TRP A 244 -19.68 -3.02 -19.49
CA TRP A 244 -19.02 -2.85 -20.79
C TRP A 244 -18.70 -1.39 -21.09
N ASN A 245 -19.68 -0.49 -20.97
CA ASN A 245 -19.51 0.93 -21.25
C ASN A 245 -18.47 1.57 -20.33
N LEU A 246 -18.49 1.24 -19.03
CA LEU A 246 -17.48 1.70 -18.08
C LEU A 246 -16.07 1.24 -18.49
N LEU A 247 -15.91 0.00 -18.97
CA LEU A 247 -14.61 -0.46 -19.48
C LEU A 247 -14.21 0.28 -20.77
N GLY A 248 -15.16 0.59 -21.66
CA GLY A 248 -14.92 1.42 -22.85
C GLY A 248 -14.44 2.83 -22.51
N ASP A 249 -15.02 3.45 -21.47
CA ASP A 249 -14.63 4.79 -20.98
C ASP A 249 -13.16 4.86 -20.52
N ILE A 250 -12.58 3.72 -20.10
CA ILE A 250 -11.16 3.63 -19.72
C ILE A 250 -10.26 3.67 -20.96
N ILE A 251 -10.68 3.02 -22.04
CA ILE A 251 -9.94 2.93 -23.32
C ILE A 251 -10.09 4.25 -24.11
N GLY A 252 -11.10 5.06 -23.79
CA GLY A 252 -11.36 6.35 -24.43
C GLY A 252 -12.20 6.23 -25.70
N GLU A 253 -12.83 5.08 -25.90
CA GLU A 253 -13.64 4.77 -27.07
C GLU A 253 -15.06 4.46 -26.61
N ASN A 254 -16.02 5.29 -27.04
CA ASN A 254 -17.45 5.05 -26.86
C ASN A 254 -17.87 3.91 -27.82
N TYR A 255 -17.56 2.66 -27.45
CA TYR A 255 -17.84 1.46 -28.24
C TYR A 255 -19.31 1.00 -28.18
N SER A 256 -20.26 1.90 -28.39
CA SER A 256 -21.67 1.49 -28.53
C SER A 256 -21.94 0.77 -29.85
N GLU A 257 -21.19 1.07 -30.92
CA GLU A 257 -21.39 0.46 -32.24
C GLU A 257 -20.62 -0.85 -32.44
N GLU A 258 -19.38 -0.96 -31.98
CA GLU A 258 -18.56 -2.18 -32.15
C GLU A 258 -19.07 -3.38 -31.32
N LEU A 259 -19.81 -3.13 -30.23
CA LEU A 259 -20.48 -4.19 -29.45
C LEU A 259 -21.49 -4.95 -30.32
N LEU A 260 -22.25 -4.25 -31.16
CA LEU A 260 -23.18 -4.87 -32.10
C LEU A 260 -22.39 -5.70 -33.11
N ASP A 261 -21.31 -5.16 -33.66
CA ASP A 261 -20.49 -5.85 -34.65
C ASP A 261 -19.82 -7.10 -34.09
N GLU A 262 -19.28 -7.07 -32.86
CA GLU A 262 -18.66 -8.26 -32.28
C GLU A 262 -19.70 -9.29 -31.81
N LEU A 263 -20.85 -8.87 -31.27
CA LEU A 263 -21.96 -9.77 -30.98
C LEU A 263 -22.46 -10.46 -32.26
N PHE A 264 -22.70 -9.71 -33.34
CA PHE A 264 -23.16 -10.26 -34.62
C PHE A 264 -22.08 -11.04 -35.37
N SER A 265 -20.79 -10.75 -35.18
CA SER A 265 -19.70 -11.56 -35.75
C SER A 265 -19.70 -12.99 -35.23
N ARG A 266 -20.22 -13.21 -34.01
CA ARG A 266 -20.30 -14.53 -33.36
C ARG A 266 -21.64 -15.24 -33.57
N PHE A 267 -22.69 -14.53 -33.97
CA PHE A 267 -23.91 -15.14 -34.49
C PHE A 267 -23.75 -15.35 -35.99
N CYS A 268 -23.47 -16.58 -36.43
CA CYS A 268 -23.63 -16.93 -37.84
C CYS A 268 -25.06 -16.56 -38.27
N VAL A 269 -25.22 -15.51 -39.08
CA VAL A 269 -26.47 -15.22 -39.78
C VAL A 269 -26.63 -16.35 -40.80
N GLY A 270 -27.40 -17.37 -40.41
CA GLY A 270 -27.84 -18.43 -41.30
C GLY A 270 -28.56 -17.83 -42.51
N LYS A 271 -28.19 -18.31 -43.69
CA LYS A 271 -29.13 -18.36 -44.81
C LYS A 271 -30.29 -19.29 -44.48
#